data_AF-A0A3D5W6B6-F1
#
_entry.id   AF-A0A3D5W6B6-F1
#
_cell.length_a   1.000
_cell.length_b   1.000
_cell.length_c   1.000
_cell.angle_alpha   90.00
_cell.angle_beta   90.00
_cell.angle_gamma   90.00
#
_symmetry.space_group_name_H-M   'P 1'
#
loop_
_entity.id
_entity.type
_entity.pdbx_description
1 polymer ?
#
loop_
_entity_poly.entity_id
_entity_poly.type
_entity_poly.pdbx_seq_one_letter_code
_entity_poly.pdbx_strand_id
1 'polypeptide(L)'
;MLSRKRFIALLKIALVGILFAVIFYNINWVDSYSRLDAQGATLAQTQGEIIGPWDQDRVQFRENGAADAVNLLRGAQANGSTIVISPGLPTYVRNLDTVLFALGAMLFFVFVVIINSRWWYLLRANGLGVRFLEAQKFSWIGLFFSNVVPGATGGDVVKAVYIVRRCSGDKVPAVVS
;
A
#
# COMPACT_ATOMS: atom_id res chain seq x y z
N MET A 1 0.32 22.40 30.09
CA MET A 1 1.46 21.46 29.94
C MET A 1 0.97 20.18 29.27
N LEU A 2 1.47 19.84 28.08
CA LEU A 2 1.14 18.57 27.42
C LEU A 2 1.66 17.41 28.30
N SER A 3 0.85 16.37 28.53
CA SER A 3 1.33 15.21 29.28
C SER A 3 2.49 14.53 28.54
N ARG A 4 3.48 14.02 29.29
CA ARG A 4 4.68 13.34 28.74
C ARG A 4 4.35 12.30 27.65
N LYS A 5 3.20 11.62 27.78
CA LYS A 5 2.68 10.66 26.80
C LYS A 5 2.28 11.32 25.47
N ARG A 6 1.60 12.48 25.50
CA ARG A 6 1.21 13.24 24.30
C ARG A 6 2.43 13.81 23.59
N PHE A 7 3.44 14.27 24.34
CA PHE A 7 4.68 14.79 23.77
C PHE A 7 5.45 13.72 22.99
N ILE A 8 5.61 12.51 23.54
CA ILE A 8 6.25 11.39 22.84
C ILE A 8 5.46 10.98 21.59
N ALA A 9 4.13 10.97 21.66
CA ALA A 9 3.30 10.67 20.49
C ALA A 9 3.50 11.71 19.37
N LEU A 10 3.52 13.01 19.70
CA LEU A 10 3.81 14.08 18.74
C LEU A 10 5.21 13.94 18.14
N LEU A 11 6.23 13.62 18.95
CA LEU A 11 7.59 13.41 18.45
C LEU A 11 7.66 12.27 17.44
N LYS A 12 6.96 11.15 17.69
CA LYS A 12 6.87 10.03 16.75
C LYS A 12 6.19 10.42 15.44
N ILE A 13 5.08 11.15 15.52
CA ILE A 13 4.36 11.64 14.34
C ILE A 13 5.24 12.62 13.54
N ALA A 14 5.96 13.51 14.22
CA ALA A 14 6.90 14.44 13.58
C ALA A 14 8.05 13.70 12.89
N LEU A 15 8.64 12.68 13.54
CA LEU A 15 9.70 11.86 12.96
C LEU A 15 9.22 11.12 11.71
N VAL A 16 8.01 10.54 11.75
CA VAL A 16 7.39 9.90 10.57
C VAL A 16 7.16 10.95 9.47
N GLY A 17 6.63 12.12 9.80
CA GLY A 17 6.45 13.22 8.84
C GLY A 17 7.76 13.67 8.18
N ILE A 18 8.84 13.80 8.95
CA ILE A 18 10.17 14.13 8.43
C ILE A 18 10.68 13.02 7.50
N LEU A 19 10.54 11.76 7.89
CA LEU A 19 10.95 10.62 7.06
C LEU A 19 10.21 10.64 5.71
N PHE A 20 8.89 10.83 5.72
CA PHE A 20 8.11 10.99 4.50
C PHE A 20 8.58 12.18 3.68
N ALA A 21 8.81 13.34 4.29
CA ALA A 21 9.30 14.53 3.58
C ALA A 21 10.66 14.27 2.90
N VAL A 22 11.59 13.58 3.57
CA VAL A 22 12.88 13.20 2.99
C VAL A 22 12.69 12.25 1.80
N ILE A 23 11.85 11.23 1.93
CA ILE A 23 11.57 10.28 0.85
C ILE A 23 10.96 11.00 -0.35
N PHE A 24 9.93 11.81 -0.12
CA PHE A 24 9.25 12.55 -1.20
C PHE A 24 10.17 13.56 -1.89
N TYR A 25 11.11 14.16 -1.14
CA TYR A 25 12.09 15.09 -1.69
C TYR A 25 13.20 14.40 -2.49
N ASN A 26 13.64 13.20 -2.09
CA ASN A 26 14.73 12.50 -2.75
C ASN A 26 14.28 11.67 -3.96
N ILE A 27 13.00 11.35 -4.09
CA ILE A 27 12.47 10.58 -5.21
C ILE A 27 12.02 11.53 -6.33
N ASN A 28 12.55 11.31 -7.53
CA ASN A 28 12.09 12.02 -8.73
C ASN A 28 10.78 11.40 -9.22
N TRP A 29 9.66 12.04 -8.89
CA TRP A 29 8.31 11.63 -9.32
C TRP A 29 7.95 12.11 -10.73
N VAL A 30 8.93 12.14 -11.64
CA VAL A 30 8.77 12.68 -12.99
C VAL A 30 8.27 11.58 -13.93
N ASP A 31 7.36 11.93 -14.83
CA ASP A 31 6.91 11.00 -15.86
C ASP A 31 8.06 10.66 -16.81
N SER A 32 8.15 9.40 -17.22
CA SER A 32 9.15 9.00 -18.20
C SER A 32 8.61 7.94 -19.14
N TYR A 33 9.21 7.84 -20.31
CA TYR A 33 9.01 6.70 -21.18
C TYR A 33 10.37 6.08 -21.52
N SER A 34 10.38 4.76 -21.63
CA SER A 34 11.56 3.95 -21.96
C SER A 34 11.33 3.27 -23.30
N ARG A 35 12.30 3.38 -24.19
CA ARG A 35 12.35 2.59 -25.44
C ARG A 35 13.14 1.32 -25.15
N LEU A 36 12.54 0.17 -25.34
CA LEU A 36 13.22 -1.13 -25.23
C LEU A 36 13.49 -1.71 -26.63
N ASP A 37 14.60 -2.44 -26.76
CA ASP A 37 14.92 -3.21 -27.96
C ASP A 37 14.02 -4.45 -28.11
N ALA A 38 14.13 -5.17 -29.23
CA ALA A 38 13.43 -6.43 -29.50
C ALA A 38 13.70 -7.52 -28.45
N GLN A 39 14.83 -7.42 -27.74
CA GLN A 39 15.24 -8.31 -26.64
C GLN A 39 14.85 -7.76 -25.25
N GLY A 40 14.14 -6.63 -25.17
CA GLY A 40 13.66 -6.02 -23.93
C GLY A 40 14.69 -5.17 -23.18
N ALA A 41 15.85 -4.90 -23.76
CA ALA A 41 16.87 -4.03 -23.16
C ALA A 41 16.51 -2.54 -23.34
N THR A 42 16.58 -1.74 -22.28
CA THR A 42 16.31 -0.29 -22.34
C THR A 42 17.36 0.43 -23.18
N LEU A 43 16.95 0.91 -24.35
CA LEU A 43 17.77 1.68 -25.29
C LEU A 43 17.90 3.14 -24.87
N ALA A 44 16.80 3.75 -24.43
CA ALA A 44 16.77 5.14 -24.00
C ALA A 44 15.60 5.39 -23.05
N GLN A 45 15.83 6.21 -22.03
CA GLN A 45 14.79 6.71 -21.13
C GLN A 45 14.72 8.23 -21.26
N THR A 46 13.53 8.75 -21.52
CA THR A 46 13.28 10.18 -21.67
C THR A 46 12.30 10.64 -20.61
N GLN A 47 12.64 11.74 -19.94
CA GLN A 47 11.83 12.35 -18.87
C GLN A 47 11.01 13.52 -19.41
N GLY A 48 9.86 13.76 -18.79
CA GLY A 48 8.92 14.79 -19.24
C GLY A 48 7.62 14.77 -18.43
N GLU A 49 6.55 15.17 -19.10
CA GLU A 49 5.21 15.29 -18.54
C GLU A 49 4.19 14.56 -19.44
N ILE A 50 3.38 13.69 -18.85
CA ILE A 50 2.24 13.08 -19.56
C ILE A 50 1.04 14.03 -19.48
N ILE A 51 0.50 14.38 -20.64
CA ILE A 51 -0.66 15.24 -20.77
C ILE A 51 -1.91 14.38 -21.01
N GLY A 52 -2.84 14.43 -20.06
CA GLY A 52 -4.10 13.69 -20.13
C GLY A 52 -4.03 12.27 -19.53
N PRO A 53 -4.91 11.35 -19.96
CA PRO A 53 -4.98 10.00 -19.39
C PRO A 53 -3.75 9.18 -19.77
N TRP A 54 -3.05 8.65 -18.76
CA TRP A 54 -1.88 7.79 -18.99
C TRP A 54 -2.25 6.37 -19.41
N ASP A 55 -3.49 5.92 -19.19
CA ASP A 55 -3.95 4.55 -19.40
C ASP A 55 -4.48 4.24 -20.81
N GLN A 56 -4.13 5.09 -21.78
CA GLN A 56 -4.52 4.91 -23.18
C GLN A 56 -3.38 4.31 -24.00
N ASP A 57 -3.71 3.66 -25.11
CA ASP A 57 -2.71 3.21 -26.09
C ASP A 57 -1.93 4.38 -26.69
N ARG A 58 -2.59 5.53 -26.81
CA ARG A 58 -2.02 6.79 -27.28
C ARG A 58 -1.92 7.77 -26.14
N VAL A 59 -0.70 8.18 -25.82
CA VAL A 59 -0.41 9.10 -24.72
C VAL A 59 0.30 10.32 -25.27
N GLN A 60 -0.16 11.51 -24.89
CA GLN A 60 0.54 12.76 -25.19
C GLN A 60 1.65 12.97 -24.17
N PHE A 61 2.88 13.07 -24.65
CA PHE A 61 4.06 13.27 -23.82
C PHE A 61 4.78 14.54 -24.24
N ARG A 62 5.02 15.42 -23.28
CA ARG A 62 5.88 16.60 -23.46
C ARG A 62 7.24 16.30 -22.86
N GLU A 63 8.26 16.21 -23.71
CA GLU A 63 9.63 16.01 -23.25
C GLU A 63 10.16 17.25 -22.55
N ASN A 64 11.04 17.06 -21.57
CA ASN A 64 11.67 18.18 -20.86
C ASN A 64 12.46 19.07 -21.84
N GLY A 65 12.00 20.31 -22.00
CA GLY A 65 12.59 21.29 -22.93
C GLY A 65 11.95 21.33 -24.33
N ALA A 66 10.98 20.47 -24.63
CA ALA A 66 10.20 20.54 -25.86
C ALA A 66 9.01 21.49 -25.71
N ALA A 67 8.74 22.31 -26.74
CA ALA A 67 7.57 23.19 -26.78
C ALA A 67 6.28 22.41 -27.07
N ASP A 68 6.37 21.40 -27.94
CA ASP A 68 5.22 20.61 -28.41
C ASP A 68 5.14 19.23 -27.75
N ALA A 69 3.91 18.74 -27.59
CA ALA A 69 3.65 17.40 -27.10
C ALA A 69 3.68 16.39 -28.26
N VAL A 70 4.36 15.27 -28.05
CA VAL A 70 4.45 14.16 -29.01
C VAL A 70 3.41 13.11 -28.63
N ASN A 71 2.73 12.54 -29.64
CA ASN A 71 1.84 11.41 -29.43
C ASN A 71 2.65 10.11 -29.44
N LEU A 72 2.75 9.45 -28.30
CA LEU A 72 3.41 8.16 -28.15
C LEU A 72 2.38 7.04 -28.21
N LEU A 73 2.71 5.97 -28.92
CA LEU A 73 1.95 4.72 -28.92
C LEU A 73 2.62 3.74 -27.95
N ARG A 74 1.88 3.28 -26.94
CA ARG A 74 2.35 2.26 -26.00
C ARG A 74 2.54 0.94 -26.74
N GLY A 75 3.65 0.25 -26.47
CA GLY A 75 3.93 -1.07 -27.04
C GLY A 75 4.83 -1.05 -28.28
N ALA A 76 4.67 -2.06 -29.14
CA ALA A 76 5.56 -2.31 -30.28
C ALA A 76 5.40 -1.25 -31.38
N GLN A 77 6.53 -0.71 -31.82
CA GLN A 77 6.63 0.28 -32.87
C GLN A 77 7.07 -0.38 -34.19
N ALA A 78 6.79 0.28 -35.32
CA ALA A 78 7.14 -0.21 -36.65
C ALA A 78 8.66 -0.40 -36.86
N ASN A 79 9.48 0.21 -36.02
CA ASN A 79 10.95 0.08 -36.02
C ASN A 79 11.48 -1.10 -35.18
N GLY A 80 10.60 -1.95 -34.62
CA GLY A 80 10.98 -3.08 -33.78
C GLY A 80 11.25 -2.75 -32.29
N SER A 81 11.24 -1.47 -31.91
CA SER A 81 11.35 -1.05 -30.50
C SER A 81 10.00 -1.10 -29.79
N THR A 82 10.00 -1.27 -28.46
CA THR A 82 8.78 -1.18 -27.64
C THR A 82 8.84 0.04 -26.73
N ILE A 83 7.77 0.83 -26.68
CA ILE A 83 7.67 1.99 -25.81
C ILE A 83 6.90 1.61 -24.55
N VAL A 84 7.57 1.70 -23.40
CA VAL A 84 6.98 1.53 -22.08
C VAL A 84 6.85 2.89 -21.42
N ILE A 85 5.64 3.23 -20.99
CA ILE A 85 5.33 4.51 -20.35
C ILE A 85 5.26 4.29 -18.85
N SER A 86 6.01 5.08 -18.10
CA SER A 86 6.12 5.02 -16.65
C SER A 86 5.65 6.37 -16.07
N PRO A 87 4.37 6.50 -15.70
CA PRO A 87 3.88 7.71 -15.05
C PRO A 87 4.48 7.85 -13.64
N GLY A 88 4.82 9.07 -13.26
CA GLY A 88 5.12 9.45 -11.89
C GLY A 88 3.88 9.33 -11.01
N LEU A 89 4.08 9.22 -9.69
CA LEU A 89 2.97 9.06 -8.75
C LEU A 89 1.88 10.16 -8.86
N PRO A 90 2.22 11.46 -9.00
CA PRO A 90 1.20 12.50 -9.10
C PRO A 90 0.28 12.31 -10.32
N THR A 91 0.88 12.03 -11.48
CA THR A 91 0.16 11.78 -12.74
C THR A 91 -0.67 10.50 -12.66
N TYR A 92 -0.10 9.45 -12.05
CA TYR A 92 -0.77 8.17 -11.85
C TYR A 92 -2.05 8.34 -11.02
N VAL A 93 -1.95 9.01 -9.87
CA VAL A 93 -3.07 9.23 -8.94
C VAL A 93 -4.12 10.16 -9.54
N ARG A 94 -3.73 11.17 -10.32
CA ARG A 94 -4.66 12.14 -10.92
C ARG A 94 -5.59 11.51 -11.96
N ASN A 95 -5.11 10.54 -12.73
CA ASN A 95 -5.88 9.86 -13.78
C ASN A 95 -6.25 8.42 -13.40
N LEU A 96 -6.28 8.12 -12.11
CA LEU A 96 -6.65 6.80 -11.60
C LEU A 96 -8.16 6.57 -11.76
N ASP A 97 -8.55 5.39 -12.24
CA ASP A 97 -9.96 4.98 -12.20
C ASP A 97 -10.39 4.82 -10.73
N THR A 98 -11.07 5.84 -10.23
CA THR A 98 -11.48 5.92 -8.83
C THR A 98 -12.50 4.85 -8.48
N VAL A 99 -13.32 4.41 -9.45
CA VAL A 99 -14.35 3.38 -9.23
C VAL A 99 -13.69 2.03 -9.08
N LEU A 100 -12.80 1.66 -10.01
CA LEU A 100 -12.09 0.38 -9.95
C LEU A 100 -11.22 0.29 -8.70
N PHE A 101 -10.52 1.38 -8.35
CA PHE A 101 -9.73 1.46 -7.13
C PHE A 101 -10.59 1.34 -5.87
N ALA A 102 -11.71 2.05 -5.78
CA ALA A 102 -12.62 1.98 -4.64
C ALA A 102 -13.22 0.58 -4.50
N LEU A 103 -13.57 -0.08 -5.61
CA LEU A 103 -14.03 -1.46 -5.63
C LEU A 103 -12.93 -2.40 -5.10
N GLY A 104 -11.69 -2.26 -5.59
CA GLY A 104 -10.55 -3.04 -5.09
C GLY A 104 -10.31 -2.85 -3.59
N ALA A 105 -10.36 -1.61 -3.11
CA ALA A 105 -10.24 -1.28 -1.69
C ALA A 105 -11.39 -1.89 -0.86
N MET A 106 -12.62 -1.86 -1.38
CA MET A 106 -13.78 -2.47 -0.74
C MET A 106 -13.66 -4.00 -0.67
N LEU A 107 -13.23 -4.65 -1.76
CA LEU A 107 -12.99 -6.10 -1.79
C LEU A 107 -11.90 -6.50 -0.79
N PHE A 108 -10.81 -5.73 -0.72
CA PHE A 108 -9.75 -5.97 0.26
C PHE A 108 -10.26 -5.82 1.69
N PHE A 109 -11.06 -4.79 1.97
CA PHE A 109 -11.69 -4.60 3.28
C PHE A 109 -12.58 -5.78 3.66
N VAL A 110 -13.44 -6.24 2.75
CA VAL A 110 -14.32 -7.40 2.95
C VAL A 110 -13.50 -8.67 3.19
N PHE A 111 -12.44 -8.89 2.41
CA PHE A 111 -11.52 -10.01 2.59
C PHE A 111 -10.92 -10.05 4.01
N VAL A 112 -10.42 -8.91 4.51
CA VAL A 112 -9.88 -8.81 5.87
C VAL A 112 -10.96 -9.13 6.91
N VAL A 113 -12.18 -8.62 6.74
CA VAL A 113 -13.31 -8.91 7.65
C VAL A 113 -13.63 -10.41 7.68
N ILE A 114 -13.64 -11.08 6.53
CA ILE A 114 -13.90 -12.53 6.42
C ILE A 114 -12.81 -13.33 7.13
N ILE A 115 -11.53 -13.04 6.88
CA ILE A 115 -10.42 -13.73 7.57
C ILE A 115 -10.51 -13.56 9.08
N ASN A 116 -10.83 -12.35 9.53
CA ASN A 116 -10.99 -12.06 10.95
C ASN A 116 -12.21 -12.77 11.55
N SER A 117 -13.29 -12.93 10.78
CA SER A 117 -14.47 -13.69 11.21
C SER A 117 -14.17 -15.18 11.41
N ARG A 118 -13.26 -15.75 10.61
CA ARG A 118 -12.79 -17.15 10.78
C ARG A 118 -12.16 -17.34 12.15
N TRP A 119 -11.28 -16.42 12.54
CA TRP A 119 -10.64 -16.45 13.86
C TRP A 119 -11.65 -16.23 14.99
N TRP A 120 -12.62 -15.33 14.82
CA TRP A 120 -13.72 -15.17 15.76
C TRP A 120 -14.52 -16.48 15.96
N TYR A 121 -14.80 -17.21 14.89
CA TYR A 121 -15.50 -18.50 14.97
C TYR A 121 -14.71 -19.52 15.80
N LEU A 122 -13.38 -19.60 15.62
CA LEU A 122 -12.50 -20.45 16.42
C LEU A 122 -12.51 -20.07 17.90
N LEU A 123 -12.44 -18.78 18.23
CA LEU A 123 -12.50 -18.31 19.62
C LEU A 123 -13.84 -18.65 20.28
N ARG A 124 -14.94 -18.53 19.52
CA ARG A 124 -16.28 -18.89 20.00
C ARG A 124 -16.44 -20.39 20.21
N ALA A 125 -15.90 -21.21 19.30
CA ALA A 125 -15.90 -22.67 19.42
C ALA A 125 -15.12 -23.16 20.65
N ASN A 126 -14.05 -22.44 21.03
CA ASN A 126 -13.28 -22.69 22.25
C ASN A 126 -13.93 -22.12 23.54
N GLY A 127 -15.18 -21.65 23.48
CA GLY A 127 -15.92 -21.19 24.66
C GLY A 127 -15.51 -19.81 25.19
N LEU A 128 -14.68 -19.05 24.46
CA LEU A 128 -14.10 -17.79 24.95
C LEU A 128 -15.08 -16.59 24.93
N GLY A 129 -16.32 -16.77 24.46
CA GLY A 129 -17.41 -15.79 24.58
C GLY A 129 -17.14 -14.41 23.95
N VAL A 130 -16.19 -14.30 23.02
CA VAL A 130 -15.74 -13.01 22.46
C VAL A 130 -16.78 -12.43 21.49
N ARG A 131 -17.08 -11.13 21.60
CA ARG A 131 -17.99 -10.44 20.66
C ARG A 131 -17.32 -10.24 19.30
N PHE A 132 -18.09 -10.31 18.22
CA PHE A 132 -17.57 -10.17 16.84
C PHE A 132 -16.74 -8.88 16.65
N LEU A 133 -17.23 -7.74 17.14
CA LEU A 133 -16.54 -6.45 17.03
C LEU A 133 -15.24 -6.39 17.86
N GLU A 134 -15.15 -7.13 18.96
CA GLU A 134 -13.93 -7.21 19.77
C GLU A 134 -12.86 -8.01 19.03
N ALA A 135 -13.23 -9.16 18.46
CA ALA A 135 -12.33 -9.96 17.64
C ALA A 135 -11.85 -9.20 16.40
N GLN A 136 -12.73 -8.44 15.73
CA GLN A 136 -12.33 -7.57 14.62
C GLN A 136 -11.32 -6.52 15.07
N LYS A 137 -11.57 -5.80 16.18
CA LYS A 137 -10.62 -4.80 16.71
C LYS A 137 -9.24 -5.41 16.97
N PHE A 138 -9.16 -6.57 17.63
CA PHE A 138 -7.89 -7.23 17.91
C PHE A 138 -7.18 -7.66 16.62
N SER A 139 -7.91 -8.16 15.64
CA SER A 139 -7.33 -8.54 14.35
C SER A 139 -6.81 -7.34 13.56
N TRP A 140 -7.51 -6.21 13.54
CA TRP A 140 -7.02 -4.97 12.89
C TRP A 140 -5.77 -4.42 13.58
N ILE A 141 -5.71 -4.49 14.92
CA ILE A 141 -4.51 -4.13 15.68
C ILE A 141 -3.35 -5.08 15.32
N GLY A 142 -3.61 -6.39 15.27
CA GLY A 142 -2.61 -7.38 14.87
C GLY A 142 -2.11 -7.18 13.44
N LEU A 143 -3.01 -6.88 12.49
CA LEU A 143 -2.66 -6.58 11.10
C LEU A 143 -1.75 -5.36 11.00
N PHE A 144 -2.02 -4.30 11.77
CA PHE A 144 -1.15 -3.13 11.84
C PHE A 144 0.25 -3.48 12.35
N PHE A 145 0.35 -4.21 13.46
CA PHE A 145 1.66 -4.59 14.04
C PHE A 145 2.44 -5.54 13.14
N SER A 146 1.77 -6.42 12.39
CA SER A 146 2.41 -7.29 11.40
C SER A 146 3.07 -6.52 10.24
N ASN A 147 2.53 -5.36 9.87
CA ASN A 147 3.07 -4.53 8.79
C ASN A 147 4.11 -3.50 9.26
N VAL A 148 3.99 -3.03 10.51
CA VAL A 148 4.86 -1.95 11.03
C VAL A 148 6.11 -2.50 11.74
N VAL A 149 6.03 -3.66 12.37
CA VAL A 149 7.17 -4.26 13.06
C VAL A 149 7.93 -5.15 12.07
N PRO A 150 9.24 -4.94 11.84
CA PRO A 150 10.03 -5.85 11.04
C PRO A 150 10.07 -7.23 11.72
N GLY A 151 9.42 -8.20 11.09
CA GLY A 151 9.15 -9.53 11.64
C GLY A 151 7.67 -9.84 11.49
N ALA A 152 7.32 -10.68 10.50
CA ALA A 152 5.94 -11.07 10.17
C ALA A 152 5.13 -11.69 11.34
N THR A 153 5.77 -11.93 12.48
CA THR A 153 5.22 -12.50 13.71
C THR A 153 4.55 -11.48 14.64
N GLY A 154 4.65 -10.16 14.37
CA GLY A 154 4.11 -9.12 15.26
C GLY A 154 2.59 -9.21 15.48
N GLY A 155 1.83 -9.62 14.48
CA GLY A 155 0.38 -9.77 14.58
C GLY A 155 -0.07 -10.92 15.49
N ASP A 156 0.64 -12.05 15.43
CA ASP A 156 0.30 -13.24 16.21
C ASP A 156 0.73 -13.10 17.67
N VAL A 157 1.87 -12.45 17.94
CA VAL A 157 2.30 -12.13 19.31
C VAL A 157 1.28 -11.22 19.99
N VAL A 158 0.75 -10.22 19.29
CA VAL A 158 -0.28 -9.32 19.85
C VAL A 158 -1.58 -10.08 20.14
N LYS A 159 -2.04 -10.93 19.22
CA LYS A 159 -3.22 -11.79 19.45
C LYS A 159 -3.03 -12.70 20.67
N ALA A 160 -1.87 -13.35 20.79
CA ALA A 160 -1.53 -14.20 21.93
C ALA A 160 -1.51 -13.41 23.25
N VAL A 161 -0.92 -12.20 23.27
CA VAL A 161 -0.87 -11.35 24.46
C VAL A 161 -2.26 -10.87 24.88
N TYR A 162 -3.14 -10.51 23.94
CA TYR A 162 -4.52 -10.10 24.26
C TYR A 162 -5.35 -11.25 24.82
N ILE A 163 -5.20 -12.45 24.27
CA ILE A 163 -5.88 -13.66 24.76
C ILE A 163 -5.39 -14.03 26.16
N VAL A 164 -4.07 -14.03 26.41
CA VAL A 164 -3.48 -14.34 27.72
C VAL A 164 -3.92 -13.31 28.79
N ARG A 165 -4.00 -12.03 28.44
CA ARG A 165 -4.53 -11.00 29.35
C ARG A 165 -6.02 -11.13 29.62
N ARG A 166 -6.81 -11.64 28.67
CA ARG A 166 -8.26 -11.85 28.85
C ARG A 166 -8.58 -13.13 29.65
N CYS A 167 -7.74 -14.15 29.52
CA CYS A 167 -7.88 -15.47 30.14
C CYS A 167 -7.06 -15.64 31.43
N SER A 168 -6.75 -14.57 32.16
CA SER A 168 -6.00 -14.63 33.44
C SER A 168 -6.77 -15.29 34.61
N GLY A 169 -7.69 -16.22 34.31
CA GLY A 169 -8.40 -17.08 35.26
C GLY A 169 -8.08 -18.57 35.06
N ASP A 170 -8.10 -19.08 33.82
CA ASP A 170 -7.83 -20.48 33.52
C ASP A 170 -6.75 -20.63 32.46
N LYS A 171 -5.59 -21.10 32.93
CA LYS A 171 -4.40 -21.36 32.13
C LYS A 171 -4.67 -22.60 31.26
N VAL A 172 -4.22 -22.54 30.00
CA VAL A 172 -3.64 -23.65 29.18
C VAL A 172 -4.23 -23.95 27.77
N PRO A 173 -5.49 -23.73 27.35
CA PRO A 173 -5.85 -24.07 25.96
C PRO A 173 -5.71 -22.93 24.94
N ALA A 174 -5.29 -21.73 25.33
CA ALA A 174 -5.39 -20.54 24.48
C ALA A 174 -4.14 -20.22 23.62
N VAL A 175 -3.13 -21.10 23.62
CA VAL A 175 -1.84 -20.88 22.95
C VAL A 175 -1.64 -21.80 21.72
N VAL A 176 -2.54 -22.77 21.47
CA VAL A 176 -2.31 -23.83 20.45
C VAL A 176 -3.41 -23.90 19.37
N SER A 177 -4.10 -22.79 19.04
CA SER A 177 -5.05 -22.77 17.91
C SER A 177 -4.95 -21.52 17.07
#